data_AF-A0A2N6JC52-F1
#
_entry.id   AF-A0A2N6JC52-F1
#
_cell.length_a   1.000
_cell.length_b   1.000
_cell.length_c   1.000
_cell.angle_alpha   90.00
_cell.angle_beta   90.00
_cell.angle_gamma   90.00
#
_symmetry.space_group_name_H-M   'P 1'
#
loop_
_entity.id
_entity.type
_entity.pdbx_description
1 polymer ?
#
loop_
_entity_poly.entity_id
_entity_poly.type
_entity_poly.pdbx_seq_one_letter_code
_entity_poly.pdbx_strand_id
1 'polypeptide(L)'
;MESQTSIEQQREDYARELKRRFEDYKQWAMTHWPIAEQPLDDAAFVASQREMELLTGSRLHPGRQPDAIPAGGQQQAQFEDVTPAPWP
;
A
#
# COMPACT_ATOMS: atom_id res chain seq x y z
N MET A 1 -4.18 22.93 -18.71
CA MET A 1 -4.61 21.58 -18.28
C MET A 1 -3.59 20.51 -18.64
N GLU A 2 -2.88 20.60 -19.77
CA GLU A 2 -1.86 19.61 -20.19
C GLU A 2 -0.73 19.37 -19.17
N SER A 3 -0.31 20.41 -18.44
CA SER A 3 0.76 20.29 -17.42
C SER A 3 0.37 19.42 -16.23
N GLN A 4 -0.92 19.36 -15.87
CA GLN A 4 -1.39 18.55 -14.73
C GLN A 4 -1.40 17.05 -15.10
N THR A 5 -1.79 16.71 -16.32
CA THR A 5 -1.74 15.34 -16.83
C THR A 5 -0.30 14.82 -16.92
N SER A 6 0.64 15.68 -17.34
CA SER A 6 2.07 15.31 -17.38
C SER A 6 2.64 15.01 -15.99
N ILE A 7 2.25 15.78 -14.96
CA ILE A 7 2.72 15.56 -13.58
C ILE A 7 2.14 14.27 -13.02
N GLU A 8 0.88 13.97 -13.29
CA GLU A 8 0.26 12.72 -12.84
C GLU A 8 0.93 11.50 -13.49
N GLN A 9 1.22 11.55 -14.79
CA GLN A 9 1.95 10.49 -15.47
C GLN A 9 3.36 10.28 -14.87
N GLN A 10 4.08 11.37 -14.57
CA GLN A 10 5.38 11.29 -13.92
C GLN A 10 5.32 10.62 -12.53
N ARG A 11 4.26 10.88 -11.76
CA ARG A 11 4.04 10.22 -10.47
C ARG A 11 3.76 8.73 -10.64
N GLU A 12 2.93 8.35 -11.60
CA GLU A 12 2.65 6.94 -11.90
C GLU A 12 3.89 6.17 -12.34
N ASP A 13 4.70 6.77 -13.22
CA ASP A 13 5.93 6.15 -13.69
C ASP A 13 6.95 6.01 -12.55
N TYR A 14 7.05 7.04 -11.68
CA TYR A 14 7.86 6.98 -10.47
C TYR A 14 7.39 5.89 -9.50
N ALA A 15 6.09 5.81 -9.23
CA ALA A 15 5.50 4.79 -8.35
C ALA A 15 5.81 3.37 -8.86
N ARG A 16 5.66 3.15 -10.17
CA ARG A 16 5.93 1.85 -10.81
C ARG A 16 7.39 1.46 -10.69
N GLU A 17 8.30 2.37 -11.02
CA GLU A 17 9.74 2.09 -10.94
C GLU A 17 10.19 1.86 -9.49
N LEU A 18 9.65 2.61 -8.53
CA LEU A 18 9.98 2.45 -7.13
C LEU A 18 9.54 1.06 -6.60
N LYS A 19 8.32 0.63 -6.93
CA LYS A 19 7.83 -0.73 -6.59
C LYS A 19 8.71 -1.80 -7.21
N ARG A 20 9.07 -1.66 -8.49
CA ARG A 20 9.94 -2.60 -9.20
C ARG A 20 11.31 -2.74 -8.52
N ARG A 21 11.95 -1.62 -8.21
CA ARG A 21 13.27 -1.61 -7.53
C ARG A 21 13.21 -2.21 -6.13
N PHE A 22 12.10 -1.99 -5.41
CA PHE A 22 11.92 -2.61 -4.10
C PHE A 22 11.81 -4.13 -4.20
N GLU A 23 11.10 -4.66 -5.19
CA GLU A 23 11.04 -6.10 -5.41
C GLU A 23 12.40 -6.68 -5.81
N ASP A 24 13.13 -6.03 -6.73
CA ASP A 24 14.49 -6.43 -7.09
C ASP A 24 15.41 -6.47 -5.86
N TYR A 25 15.32 -5.46 -4.99
CA TYR A 25 16.06 -5.40 -3.73
C TYR A 25 15.68 -6.55 -2.78
N LYS A 26 14.39 -6.84 -2.62
CA LYS A 26 13.91 -7.92 -1.76
C LYS A 26 14.47 -9.27 -2.22
N GLN A 27 14.37 -9.56 -3.53
CA GLN A 27 14.91 -10.80 -4.11
C GLN A 27 16.42 -10.91 -3.94
N TRP A 28 17.15 -9.81 -4.16
CA TRP A 28 18.59 -9.76 -3.94
C TRP A 28 18.94 -10.03 -2.47
N ALA A 29 18.24 -9.38 -1.53
CA ALA A 29 18.48 -9.51 -0.11
C ALA A 29 18.23 -10.94 0.38
N MET A 30 17.16 -11.59 -0.07
CA MET A 30 16.86 -13.00 0.25
C MET A 30 17.92 -13.95 -0.32
N THR A 31 18.41 -13.67 -1.53
CA THR A 31 19.41 -14.53 -2.21
C THR A 31 20.80 -14.41 -1.59
N HIS A 32 21.19 -13.20 -1.17
CA HIS A 32 22.55 -12.89 -0.69
C HIS A 32 22.64 -12.77 0.83
N TRP A 33 21.63 -13.24 1.56
CA TRP A 33 21.61 -13.14 3.00
C TRP A 33 22.76 -13.97 3.63
N PRO A 34 23.63 -13.37 4.46
CA PRO A 34 24.82 -14.05 4.96
C PRO A 34 24.55 -15.00 6.15
N ILE A 35 23.38 -14.93 6.78
CA ILE A 35 23.05 -15.69 7.99
C ILE A 35 22.13 -16.86 7.64
N ALA A 36 22.68 -18.07 7.56
CA ALA A 36 21.92 -19.26 7.17
C ALA A 36 20.95 -19.74 8.26
N GLU A 37 21.25 -19.49 9.54
CA GLU A 37 20.40 -19.91 10.66
C GLU A 37 19.10 -19.10 10.76
N GLN A 38 19.06 -17.93 10.11
CA GLN A 38 17.91 -17.04 10.08
C GLN A 38 17.77 -16.46 8.67
N PRO A 39 17.26 -17.25 7.71
CA PRO A 39 17.03 -16.76 6.36
C PRO A 39 16.00 -15.64 6.36
N LEU A 40 16.16 -14.68 5.44
CA LEU A 40 15.12 -13.71 5.17
C LEU A 40 14.02 -14.35 4.33
N ASP A 41 12.78 -14.15 4.76
CA ASP A 41 11.57 -14.49 4.01
C ASP A 41 10.73 -13.22 3.78
N ASP A 42 9.60 -13.36 3.08
CA ASP A 42 8.70 -12.24 2.83
C ASP A 42 8.17 -11.59 4.12
N ALA A 43 8.10 -12.32 5.25
CA ALA A 43 7.60 -11.77 6.51
C ALA A 43 8.51 -10.66 7.06
N ALA A 44 9.81 -10.73 6.77
CA ALA A 44 10.76 -9.67 7.13
C ALA A 44 10.51 -8.34 6.40
N PHE A 45 9.73 -8.34 5.32
CA PHE A 45 9.49 -7.16 4.48
C PHE A 45 8.09 -6.56 4.60
N VAL A 46 7.19 -7.14 5.40
CA VAL A 46 5.78 -6.69 5.50
C VAL A 46 5.67 -5.21 5.88
N ALA A 47 6.49 -4.75 6.83
CA ALA A 47 6.49 -3.33 7.23
C ALA A 47 6.91 -2.42 6.05
N SER A 48 7.97 -2.81 5.34
CA SER A 48 8.48 -2.08 4.18
C SER A 48 7.50 -2.09 3.00
N GLN A 49 6.78 -3.19 2.78
CA GLN A 49 5.74 -3.28 1.76
C GLN A 49 4.59 -2.31 2.04
N ARG A 50 4.11 -2.24 3.29
CA ARG A 50 3.08 -1.27 3.69
C ARG A 50 3.56 0.16 3.50
N GLU A 51 4.79 0.46 3.86
CA GLU A 51 5.36 1.80 3.66
C GLU A 51 5.48 2.13 2.16
N MET A 52 5.83 1.14 1.32
CA MET A 52 5.86 1.30 -0.13
C MET A 52 4.48 1.61 -0.71
N GLU A 53 3.43 0.95 -0.22
CA GLU A 53 2.04 1.23 -0.60
C GLU A 53 1.61 2.65 -0.20
N LEU A 54 1.97 3.11 1.00
CA LEU A 54 1.67 4.47 1.46
C LEU A 54 2.41 5.53 0.63
N LEU A 55 3.70 5.30 0.37
CA LEU A 55 4.55 6.21 -0.40
C LEU A 55 4.04 6.34 -1.84
N THR A 56 3.74 5.23 -2.49
CA THR A 56 3.31 5.20 -3.90
C THR A 56 1.83 5.46 -4.11
N GLY A 57 1.04 5.41 -3.05
CA GLY A 57 -0.38 5.77 -3.05
C GLY A 57 -0.61 7.19 -2.55
N SER A 58 -1.19 7.30 -1.35
CA SER A 58 -1.72 8.57 -0.83
C SER A 58 -0.69 9.68 -0.65
N ARG A 59 0.58 9.34 -0.37
CA ARG A 59 1.63 10.37 -0.20
C ARG A 59 2.11 10.96 -1.53
N LEU A 60 2.18 10.16 -2.59
CA LEU A 60 2.57 10.62 -3.92
C LEU A 60 1.39 11.25 -4.68
N HIS A 61 0.17 10.81 -4.39
CA HIS A 61 -1.07 11.29 -4.99
C HIS A 61 -2.00 11.92 -3.94
N PRO A 62 -1.65 13.10 -3.40
CA PRO A 62 -2.47 13.76 -2.38
C PRO A 62 -3.86 14.08 -2.96
N GLY A 63 -4.91 13.65 -2.25
CA GLY A 63 -6.30 13.86 -2.64
C GLY A 63 -6.88 12.79 -3.60
N ARG A 64 -6.06 11.83 -4.06
CA ARG A 64 -6.58 10.62 -4.71
C ARG A 64 -7.16 9.72 -3.62
N GLN A 65 -8.45 9.42 -3.70
CA GLN A 65 -9.00 8.37 -2.86
C GLN A 65 -8.28 7.07 -3.21
N PRO A 66 -7.83 6.27 -2.22
CA PRO A 66 -7.25 4.97 -2.52
C PRO A 66 -8.26 4.21 -3.38
N ASP A 67 -7.82 3.65 -4.50
CA ASP A 67 -8.65 2.74 -5.29
C ASP A 67 -9.19 1.71 -4.31
N ALA A 68 -10.51 1.71 -4.14
CA ALA A 68 -11.18 0.92 -3.14
C ALA A 68 -10.61 -0.50 -3.20
N ILE A 69 -10.15 -1.01 -2.05
CA ILE A 69 -9.89 -2.44 -1.87
C ILE A 69 -11.11 -3.13 -2.51
N PRO A 70 -10.95 -4.02 -3.52
CA PRO A 70 -12.10 -4.67 -4.10
C PRO A 70 -12.84 -5.33 -2.95
N ALA A 71 -14.02 -4.79 -2.64
CA ALA A 71 -14.93 -5.33 -1.65
C ALA A 71 -15.52 -6.63 -2.24
N GLY A 72 -14.66 -7.63 -2.47
CA GLY A 72 -15.02 -9.00 -2.77
C GLY A 72 -15.41 -9.77 -1.52
N GLY A 73 -15.34 -9.15 -0.34
CA GLY A 73 -16.05 -9.59 0.85
C GLY A 73 -17.12 -8.56 1.17
N GLN A 74 -18.37 -9.00 1.26
CA GLN A 74 -19.44 -8.20 1.82
C GLN A 74 -19.08 -7.83 3.26
N GLN A 75 -18.41 -6.69 3.44
CA GLN A 75 -18.16 -6.14 4.76
C GLN A 75 -19.47 -5.51 5.20
N GLN A 76 -20.35 -6.35 5.75
CA GLN A 76 -21.53 -5.94 6.49
C GLN A 76 -21.08 -4.88 7.49
N ALA A 77 -21.79 -3.75 7.53
CA ALA A 77 -21.51 -2.67 8.45
C ALA A 77 -21.34 -3.24 9.87
N GLN A 78 -20.17 -3.05 10.49
CA GLN A 78 -19.87 -3.55 11.84
C GLN A 78 -20.60 -2.77 12.94
N PHE A 79 -21.47 -1.83 12.55
CA PHE A 79 -22.25 -1.00 13.45
C PHE A 79 -23.69 -1.00 12.98
N GLU A 80 -24.59 -1.36 13.90
CA GLU A 80 -26.03 -1.19 13.74
C GLU A 80 -26.40 0.20 14.29
N ASP A 81 -27.06 1.02 13.48
CA ASP A 81 -27.56 2.32 13.91
C ASP A 81 -28.79 2.10 14.78
N VAL A 82 -28.58 2.03 16.10
CA VAL A 82 -29.66 1.95 17.08
C VAL A 82 -29.98 3.33 17.61
N THR A 83 -31.24 3.74 17.46
CA THR A 83 -31.77 4.91 18.18
C THR A 83 -31.81 4.55 19.68
N PRO A 84 -31.04 5.21 20.57
CA PRO A 84 -31.07 4.88 21.98
C PRO A 84 -32.47 5.17 22.54
N ALA A 85 -33.00 4.24 23.34
CA ALA A 85 -34.26 4.46 24.05
C ALA A 85 -34.10 5.69 24.98
N PRO A 86 -35.14 6.53 25.12
CA PRO A 86 -35.09 7.66 26.04
C PRO A 86 -34.94 7.15 27.47
N TRP A 87 -34.02 7.77 28.22
CA TRP A 87 -33.78 7.46 29.63
C TRP A 87 -35.03 7.77 30.47
N PRO A 88 -35.35 6.95 31.50
CA PRO A 88 -36.39 7.25 32.47
C PRO A 88 -36.01 8.42 33.41
#